data_AF-X1A3D2-F1
#
_entry.id   AF-X1A3D2-F1
#
_cell.length_a   1.000
_cell.length_b   1.000
_cell.length_c   1.000
_cell.angle_alpha   90.00
_cell.angle_beta   90.00
_cell.angle_gamma   90.00
#
_symmetry.space_group_name_H-M   'P 1'
#
loop_
_entity.id
_entity.type
_entity.pdbx_description
1 polymer ?
#
loop_
_entity_poly.entity_id
_entity_poly.type
_entity_poly.pdbx_seq_one_letter_code
_entity_poly.pdbx_strand_id
1 'polypeptide(L)'
;MFKKEKYLLVITLLVTFLSIIIVNAQEVPIANSFRFPLEGDWSPLWQDFGKWNNQWNGYHLGEDVGREDADTKNYAVYPMADGIVKFADIVLGYTVIIEHKLPASDPDGDYVCSVYYHMKRPGEGGIKLTLGEVVSTDSPIGYVSGKRKDYKSLPHLHFGIRKGPYKSGKDPRTGFWYYPGYTTIKINNEVQKNPDDPTHEQILTDWFNPTADRPGFIESHIIQIEQSTIGASLYHIECSKPIAYGEKMAYLPVSVSGPADDLALMLTNPEGKMNIKFIPKTSLIDNFETRYLWMGEEPFSEGPYTLTVKTVTPEKVIYKREVWFTAPKNIQITGGEITLARKSNCYYVRDLVLKFKNDGDLPFFFERPQIVLPTPGHPLAEEQIFSLGRFIAVPSGEFKFDSRRILGDWFCYAGSSKILNATARLYKNGKIILTFPMKLTMIEE
;
A
#
# COMPACT_ATOMS: atom_id res chain seq x y z
N MET A 1 2.42 18.43 73.65
CA MET A 1 3.03 17.46 72.71
C MET A 1 2.04 16.82 71.71
N PHE A 2 0.72 16.94 71.85
CA PHE A 2 -0.28 16.18 71.04
C PHE A 2 -0.74 16.77 69.69
N LYS A 3 -0.18 17.90 69.21
CA LYS A 3 -0.64 18.52 67.94
C LYS A 3 0.09 18.02 66.69
N LYS A 4 1.36 17.60 66.78
CA LYS A 4 2.16 17.21 65.60
C LYS A 4 1.70 15.91 64.92
N GLU A 5 1.21 14.93 65.69
CA GLU A 5 0.84 13.62 65.16
C GLU A 5 -0.44 13.65 64.30
N LYS A 6 -1.40 14.52 64.62
CA LYS A 6 -2.64 14.66 63.84
C LYS A 6 -2.40 15.27 62.45
N TYR A 7 -1.46 16.21 62.32
CA TYR A 7 -1.13 16.80 61.02
C TYR A 7 -0.41 15.81 60.11
N LEU A 8 0.43 14.93 60.66
CA LEU A 8 1.13 13.92 59.86
C LEU A 8 0.15 12.91 59.24
N LEU A 9 -0.84 12.43 60.01
CA LEU A 9 -1.84 11.49 59.50
C LEU A 9 -2.69 12.11 58.37
N VAL A 10 -3.14 13.36 58.55
CA VAL A 10 -3.94 14.07 57.54
C VAL A 10 -3.13 14.31 56.28
N ILE A 11 -1.86 14.68 56.38
CA ILE A 11 -0.98 14.87 55.22
C ILE A 11 -0.74 13.53 54.51
N THR A 12 -0.52 12.43 55.23
CA THR A 12 -0.34 11.11 54.59
C THR A 12 -1.60 10.64 53.88
N LEU A 13 -2.78 10.86 54.47
CA LEU A 13 -4.08 10.58 53.83
C LEU A 13 -4.31 11.46 52.60
N LEU A 14 -3.95 12.74 52.67
CA LEU A 14 -4.08 13.65 51.54
C LEU A 14 -3.11 13.29 50.41
N VAL A 15 -1.86 12.95 50.74
CA VAL A 15 -0.85 12.52 49.76
C VAL A 15 -1.24 11.17 49.16
N THR A 16 -1.75 10.21 49.92
CA THR A 16 -2.25 8.94 49.35
C THR A 16 -3.50 9.16 48.49
N PHE A 17 -4.42 10.03 48.90
CA PHE A 17 -5.60 10.36 48.10
C PHE A 17 -5.22 11.11 46.80
N LEU A 18 -4.28 12.07 46.86
CA LEU A 18 -3.74 12.72 45.67
C LEU A 18 -2.96 11.74 44.78
N SER A 19 -2.17 10.83 45.35
CA SER A 19 -1.47 9.80 44.59
C SER A 19 -2.43 8.83 43.90
N ILE A 20 -3.56 8.47 44.52
CA ILE A 20 -4.61 7.65 43.90
C ILE A 20 -5.31 8.42 42.76
N ILE A 21 -5.48 9.74 42.89
CA ILE A 21 -6.06 10.58 41.83
C ILE A 21 -5.09 10.75 40.65
N ILE A 22 -3.78 10.88 40.90
CA ILE A 22 -2.77 11.08 39.85
C ILE A 22 -2.52 9.79 39.04
N VAL A 23 -2.75 8.61 39.61
CA VAL A 23 -2.47 7.32 38.95
C VAL A 23 -3.48 6.95 37.84
N ASN A 24 -4.63 7.61 37.71
CA ASN A 24 -5.68 7.15 36.79
C ASN A 24 -6.00 8.04 35.59
N ALA A 25 -5.24 9.10 35.34
CA ALA A 25 -5.31 9.83 34.07
C ALA A 25 -4.21 9.33 33.13
N GLN A 26 -4.29 8.06 32.71
CA GLN A 26 -3.41 7.57 31.66
C GLN A 26 -3.76 8.32 30.36
N GLU A 27 -2.84 9.16 29.88
CA GLU A 27 -3.05 9.88 28.63
C GLU A 27 -3.23 8.87 27.48
N VAL A 28 -4.26 9.11 26.66
CA VAL A 28 -4.45 8.33 25.42
C VAL A 28 -3.22 8.57 24.54
N PRO A 29 -2.48 7.51 24.13
CA PRO A 29 -1.35 7.69 23.23
C PRO A 29 -1.84 8.33 21.93
N ILE A 30 -1.03 9.23 21.38
CA ILE A 30 -1.32 9.83 20.08
C ILE A 30 -1.09 8.76 19.01
N ALA A 31 -2.13 8.47 18.24
CA ALA A 31 -2.13 7.54 17.12
C ALA A 31 -1.31 8.13 15.96
N ASN A 32 -0.01 7.88 16.02
CA ASN A 32 0.99 8.35 15.08
C ASN A 32 1.47 7.24 14.13
N SER A 33 0.77 6.12 14.06
CA SER A 33 1.05 5.04 13.11
C SER A 33 -0.25 4.30 12.87
N PHE A 34 -0.57 4.04 11.61
CA PHE A 34 -1.77 3.31 11.22
C PHE A 34 -1.39 2.06 10.43
N ARG A 35 -2.16 0.99 10.60
CA ARG A 35 -2.02 -0.27 9.89
C ARG A 35 -3.36 -0.94 9.69
N PHE A 36 -3.42 -1.83 8.70
CA PHE A 36 -4.49 -2.78 8.64
C PHE A 36 -4.44 -3.74 9.86
N PRO A 37 -5.61 -4.07 10.45
CA PRO A 37 -5.70 -4.98 11.60
C PRO A 37 -5.21 -6.41 11.39
N LEU A 38 -5.07 -6.87 10.14
CA LEU A 38 -4.66 -8.22 9.81
C LEU A 38 -3.33 -8.17 9.05
N GLU A 39 -2.49 -9.17 9.28
CA GLU A 39 -1.29 -9.36 8.47
C GLU A 39 -1.63 -9.92 7.09
N GLY A 40 -0.79 -9.56 6.10
CA GLY A 40 -0.94 -9.99 4.71
C GLY A 40 -2.01 -9.20 3.95
N ASP A 41 -2.59 -9.84 2.94
CA ASP A 41 -3.57 -9.21 2.08
C ASP A 41 -4.87 -8.87 2.83
N TRP A 42 -5.37 -7.67 2.60
CA TRP A 42 -6.71 -7.22 3.02
C TRP A 42 -7.78 -7.78 2.08
N SER A 43 -7.80 -9.11 1.95
CA SER A 43 -8.69 -9.84 1.06
C SER A 43 -8.88 -11.30 1.55
N PRO A 44 -9.92 -12.03 1.06
CA PRO A 44 -11.04 -11.50 0.28
C PRO A 44 -11.95 -10.61 1.15
N LEU A 45 -12.47 -9.54 0.55
CA LEU A 45 -13.57 -8.75 1.13
C LEU A 45 -14.88 -9.47 0.83
N TRP A 46 -15.60 -9.87 1.87
CA TRP A 46 -16.92 -10.51 1.74
C TRP A 46 -18.05 -9.50 1.78
N GLN A 47 -17.84 -8.37 2.46
CA GLN A 47 -18.81 -7.28 2.48
C GLN A 47 -18.10 -5.94 2.65
N ASP A 48 -18.34 -5.03 1.72
CA ASP A 48 -17.75 -3.69 1.75
C ASP A 48 -18.53 -2.76 2.67
N PHE A 49 -17.89 -1.67 3.10
CA PHE A 49 -18.54 -0.54 3.76
C PHE A 49 -19.64 0.05 2.87
N GLY A 50 -20.73 0.51 3.48
CA GLY A 50 -21.82 1.18 2.77
C GLY A 50 -22.64 0.27 1.84
N LYS A 51 -22.52 -1.06 1.95
CA LYS A 51 -23.38 -2.00 1.23
C LYS A 51 -24.65 -2.30 2.01
N TRP A 52 -25.80 -2.15 1.36
CA TRP A 52 -27.10 -2.52 1.93
C TRP A 52 -27.25 -4.03 2.02
N ASN A 53 -27.80 -4.52 3.13
CA ASN A 53 -28.15 -5.92 3.30
C ASN A 53 -29.61 -6.10 3.73
N ASN A 54 -30.35 -6.91 2.96
CA ASN A 54 -31.78 -7.16 3.16
C ASN A 54 -32.10 -8.03 4.39
N GLN A 55 -31.13 -8.78 4.93
CA GLN A 55 -31.38 -9.66 6.07
C GLN A 55 -31.52 -8.87 7.38
N TRP A 56 -30.72 -7.82 7.56
CA TRP A 56 -30.78 -6.94 8.73
C TRP A 56 -31.30 -5.53 8.42
N ASN A 57 -31.62 -5.24 7.16
CA ASN A 57 -32.17 -3.96 6.70
C ASN A 57 -31.31 -2.77 7.14
N GLY A 58 -30.05 -2.79 6.73
CA GLY A 58 -29.10 -1.73 7.03
C GLY A 58 -27.88 -1.78 6.11
N TYR A 59 -27.22 -0.63 5.97
CA TYR A 59 -25.92 -0.51 5.34
C TYR A 59 -24.83 -0.98 6.31
N HIS A 60 -23.82 -1.63 5.76
CA HIS A 60 -22.67 -2.11 6.52
C HIS A 60 -21.76 -0.96 6.99
N LEU A 61 -21.39 -0.94 8.26
CA LEU A 61 -20.57 0.13 8.88
C LEU A 61 -19.10 -0.26 9.06
N GLY A 62 -18.64 -1.22 8.27
CA GLY A 62 -17.26 -1.69 8.27
C GLY A 62 -16.97 -2.52 7.04
N GLU A 63 -15.91 -3.31 7.10
CA GLU A 63 -15.54 -4.29 6.09
C GLU A 63 -15.41 -5.67 6.73
N ASP A 64 -15.90 -6.69 6.03
CA ASP A 64 -15.80 -8.09 6.45
C ASP A 64 -14.67 -8.77 5.67
N VAL A 65 -13.55 -9.04 6.35
CA VAL A 65 -12.36 -9.68 5.76
C VAL A 65 -12.37 -11.17 6.05
N GLY A 66 -12.53 -11.99 5.01
CA GLY A 66 -12.71 -13.44 5.10
C GLY A 66 -11.48 -14.19 5.60
N ARG A 67 -11.69 -15.17 6.50
CA ARG A 67 -10.65 -16.05 7.07
C ARG A 67 -11.20 -17.47 7.25
N GLU A 68 -11.50 -18.14 6.14
CA GLU A 68 -12.24 -19.42 6.11
C GLU A 68 -11.66 -20.52 7.03
N ASP A 69 -10.35 -20.55 7.22
CA ASP A 69 -9.60 -21.51 8.05
C ASP A 69 -9.33 -21.00 9.47
N ALA A 70 -10.06 -19.98 9.96
CA ALA A 70 -9.90 -19.45 11.33
C ALA A 70 -10.28 -20.46 12.45
N ASP A 71 -10.84 -21.62 12.09
CA ASP A 71 -11.10 -22.73 13.00
C ASP A 71 -9.84 -23.55 13.31
N THR A 72 -8.90 -23.58 12.37
CA THR A 72 -7.65 -24.35 12.44
C THR A 72 -6.40 -23.47 12.53
N LYS A 73 -6.51 -22.20 12.13
CA LYS A 73 -5.43 -21.21 12.16
C LYS A 73 -5.79 -19.99 12.99
N ASN A 74 -4.82 -19.47 13.75
CA ASN A 74 -4.98 -18.22 14.46
C ASN A 74 -4.57 -17.06 13.55
N TYR A 75 -5.55 -16.24 13.16
CA TYR A 75 -5.30 -14.97 12.49
C TYR A 75 -5.24 -13.86 13.54
N ALA A 76 -4.02 -13.42 13.86
CA ALA A 76 -3.80 -12.33 14.81
C ALA A 76 -4.47 -11.04 14.31
N VAL A 77 -5.20 -10.40 15.21
CA VAL A 77 -5.82 -9.09 14.99
C VAL A 77 -5.01 -8.07 15.78
N TYR A 78 -4.52 -7.05 15.11
CA TYR A 78 -3.77 -5.94 15.68
C TYR A 78 -4.66 -4.69 15.72
N PRO A 79 -4.42 -3.77 16.68
CA PRO A 79 -5.11 -2.49 16.66
C PRO A 79 -4.64 -1.70 15.43
N MET A 80 -5.53 -0.88 14.86
CA MET A 80 -5.20 -0.14 13.64
C MET A 80 -4.17 0.96 13.93
N ALA A 81 -4.13 1.44 15.17
CA ALA A 81 -3.18 2.40 15.70
C ALA A 81 -3.09 2.19 17.22
N ASP A 82 -2.11 2.81 17.87
CA ASP A 82 -2.07 2.87 19.34
C ASP A 82 -3.35 3.53 19.89
N GLY A 83 -3.82 3.09 21.06
CA GLY A 83 -5.05 3.63 21.62
C GLY A 83 -5.42 3.06 22.99
N ILE A 84 -6.62 3.41 23.47
CA ILE A 84 -7.18 2.91 24.73
C ILE A 84 -8.44 2.07 24.46
N VAL A 85 -8.51 0.90 25.08
CA VAL A 85 -9.68 0.02 25.03
C VAL A 85 -10.86 0.67 25.77
N LYS A 86 -11.94 0.97 25.05
CA LYS A 86 -13.17 1.57 25.58
C LYS A 86 -14.32 0.57 25.73
N PHE A 87 -14.23 -0.55 25.03
CA PHE A 87 -15.16 -1.66 25.14
C PHE A 87 -14.45 -2.98 24.87
N ALA A 88 -14.74 -4.00 25.67
CA ALA A 88 -14.17 -5.34 25.54
C ALA A 88 -15.12 -6.39 26.15
N ASP A 89 -16.08 -6.90 25.37
CA ASP A 89 -17.09 -7.85 25.84
C ASP A 89 -17.64 -8.76 24.73
N ILE A 90 -18.57 -9.65 25.07
CA ILE A 90 -19.21 -10.60 24.14
C ILE A 90 -20.52 -10.01 23.61
N VAL A 91 -20.54 -9.65 22.32
CA VAL A 91 -21.75 -9.21 21.60
C VAL A 91 -22.06 -10.18 20.45
N LEU A 92 -21.19 -10.21 19.44
CA LEU A 92 -21.16 -11.17 18.34
C LEU A 92 -19.73 -11.67 18.19
N GLY A 93 -19.41 -12.69 19.00
CA GLY A 93 -18.02 -12.99 19.32
C GLY A 93 -17.47 -12.01 20.34
N TYR A 94 -16.15 -12.09 20.56
CA TYR A 94 -15.47 -11.08 21.33
C TYR A 94 -15.37 -9.80 20.52
N THR A 95 -15.75 -8.70 21.16
CA THR A 95 -15.90 -7.39 20.56
C THR A 95 -15.00 -6.43 21.29
N VAL A 96 -14.17 -5.72 20.54
CA VAL A 96 -13.27 -4.69 21.07
C VAL A 96 -13.53 -3.38 20.36
N ILE A 97 -13.54 -2.28 21.11
CA ILE A 97 -13.55 -0.92 20.58
C ILE A 97 -12.37 -0.18 21.22
N ILE A 98 -11.54 0.41 20.37
CA ILE A 98 -10.37 1.18 20.79
C ILE A 98 -10.58 2.63 20.33
N GLU A 99 -10.38 3.56 21.25
CA GLU A 99 -10.36 5.00 20.96
C GLU A 99 -8.91 5.42 20.72
N HIS A 100 -8.71 6.14 19.63
CA HIS A 100 -7.43 6.64 19.17
C HIS A 100 -7.45 8.15 19.24
N LYS A 101 -6.44 8.75 19.87
CA LYS A 101 -6.26 10.20 19.87
C LYS A 101 -5.44 10.57 18.63
N LEU A 102 -6.02 11.34 17.72
CA LEU A 102 -5.30 11.82 16.54
C LEU A 102 -4.40 13.01 16.88
N PRO A 103 -3.39 13.31 16.05
CA PRO A 103 -2.63 14.56 16.16
C PRO A 103 -3.56 15.79 16.13
N ALA A 104 -3.24 16.85 16.87
CA ALA A 104 -4.07 18.06 16.90
C ALA A 104 -4.19 18.78 15.54
N SER A 105 -3.33 18.43 14.58
CA SER A 105 -3.33 18.93 13.20
C SER A 105 -4.06 18.01 12.22
N ASP A 106 -4.61 16.91 12.69
CA ASP A 106 -5.26 15.91 11.84
C ASP A 106 -6.58 16.46 11.27
N PRO A 107 -6.81 16.37 9.94
CA PRO A 107 -8.01 16.90 9.32
C PRO A 107 -9.30 16.16 9.74
N ASP A 108 -9.18 14.94 10.29
CA ASP A 108 -10.31 14.09 10.65
C ASP A 108 -10.76 14.26 12.12
N GLY A 109 -10.13 15.18 12.84
CA GLY A 109 -10.49 15.62 14.19
C GLY A 109 -9.57 15.07 15.28
N ASP A 110 -9.98 15.18 16.55
CA ASP A 110 -9.11 14.80 17.69
C ASP A 110 -9.13 13.30 18.00
N TYR A 111 -10.19 12.59 17.58
CA TYR A 111 -10.43 11.20 17.98
C TYR A 111 -11.14 10.40 16.89
N VAL A 112 -10.82 9.11 16.84
CA VAL A 112 -11.59 8.08 16.13
C VAL A 112 -11.71 6.82 16.97
N CYS A 113 -12.70 5.99 16.67
CA CYS A 113 -12.90 4.69 17.31
C CYS A 113 -12.82 3.57 16.27
N SER A 114 -11.93 2.61 16.47
CA SER A 114 -11.91 1.37 15.71
C SER A 114 -12.78 0.30 16.38
N VAL A 115 -13.44 -0.52 15.57
CA VAL A 115 -14.37 -1.56 16.00
C VAL A 115 -13.94 -2.89 15.43
N TYR A 116 -13.85 -3.91 16.29
CA TYR A 116 -13.45 -5.28 15.94
C TYR A 116 -14.50 -6.26 16.44
N TYR A 117 -15.22 -6.94 15.54
CA TYR A 117 -16.12 -8.04 15.91
C TYR A 117 -15.61 -9.40 15.48
N HIS A 118 -16.37 -10.42 15.88
CA HIS A 118 -16.19 -11.81 15.46
C HIS A 118 -14.83 -12.38 15.89
N MET A 119 -14.22 -11.80 16.93
CA MET A 119 -12.98 -12.30 17.50
C MET A 119 -13.22 -13.47 18.44
N LYS A 120 -12.19 -14.30 18.59
CA LYS A 120 -12.13 -15.47 19.45
C LYS A 120 -12.32 -15.04 20.89
N ARG A 121 -13.21 -15.72 21.62
CA ARG A 121 -13.52 -15.40 23.02
C ARG A 121 -12.31 -15.68 23.92
N PRO A 122 -12.08 -14.91 25.00
CA PRO A 122 -10.96 -15.17 25.89
C PRO A 122 -10.91 -16.58 26.48
N GLY A 123 -12.07 -17.11 26.92
CA GLY A 123 -12.16 -18.49 27.41
C GLY A 123 -11.94 -19.59 26.37
N GLU A 124 -11.69 -19.22 25.12
CA GLU A 124 -11.50 -20.11 23.97
C GLU A 124 -10.12 -19.89 23.32
N GLY A 125 -9.17 -19.32 24.08
CA GLY A 125 -7.82 -18.99 23.62
C GLY A 125 -7.71 -17.61 22.95
N GLY A 126 -8.72 -16.75 23.09
CA GLY A 126 -8.63 -15.34 22.74
C GLY A 126 -7.84 -14.52 23.78
N ILE A 127 -7.51 -13.28 23.43
CA ILE A 127 -6.85 -12.33 24.34
C ILE A 127 -7.93 -11.58 25.12
N LYS A 128 -7.82 -11.52 26.46
CA LYS A 128 -8.74 -10.74 27.30
C LYS A 128 -8.14 -9.35 27.51
N LEU A 129 -8.75 -8.34 26.90
CA LEU A 129 -8.43 -6.95 27.16
C LEU A 129 -9.24 -6.41 28.34
N THR A 130 -8.67 -5.42 29.02
CA THR A 130 -9.31 -4.69 30.12
C THR A 130 -9.73 -3.29 29.66
N LEU A 131 -10.86 -2.78 30.16
CA LEU A 131 -11.26 -1.40 29.90
C LEU A 131 -10.19 -0.43 30.44
N GLY A 132 -9.79 0.54 29.63
CA GLY A 132 -8.71 1.47 29.94
C GLY A 132 -7.30 0.98 29.58
N GLU A 133 -7.16 -0.28 29.14
CA GLU A 133 -5.87 -0.81 28.69
C GLU A 133 -5.35 -0.04 27.47
N VAL A 134 -4.08 0.36 27.52
CA VAL A 134 -3.37 0.90 26.36
C VAL A 134 -2.91 -0.26 25.48
N VAL A 135 -3.25 -0.19 24.20
CA VAL A 135 -2.83 -1.15 23.18
C VAL A 135 -1.91 -0.49 22.18
N SER A 136 -1.03 -1.29 21.57
CA SER A 136 -0.08 -0.81 20.56
C SER A 136 -0.15 -1.64 19.29
N THR A 137 0.17 -1.02 18.14
CA THR A 137 0.23 -1.68 16.83
C THR A 137 1.15 -2.89 16.77
N ASP A 138 2.07 -3.02 17.72
CA ASP A 138 3.07 -4.09 17.79
C ASP A 138 2.56 -5.33 18.54
N SER A 139 1.38 -5.28 19.15
CA SER A 139 0.81 -6.38 19.93
C SER A 139 -0.59 -6.76 19.46
N PRO A 140 -0.91 -8.06 19.34
CA PRO A 140 -2.24 -8.48 18.95
C PRO A 140 -3.25 -8.18 20.07
N ILE A 141 -4.43 -7.72 19.68
CA ILE A 141 -5.61 -7.50 20.53
C ILE A 141 -6.56 -8.69 20.55
N GLY A 142 -6.34 -9.67 19.68
CA GLY A 142 -7.13 -10.89 19.61
C GLY A 142 -6.81 -11.75 18.40
N TYR A 143 -7.73 -12.67 18.10
CA TYR A 143 -7.67 -13.53 16.94
C TYR A 143 -9.05 -13.62 16.30
N VAL A 144 -9.14 -13.79 14.99
CA VAL A 144 -10.42 -14.07 14.31
C VAL A 144 -11.02 -15.38 14.83
N SER A 145 -12.33 -15.43 15.11
CA SER A 145 -12.99 -16.64 15.58
C SER A 145 -13.40 -17.55 14.43
N GLY A 146 -12.96 -18.81 14.46
CA GLY A 146 -13.51 -19.88 13.63
C GLY A 146 -14.84 -20.45 14.09
N LYS A 147 -15.45 -19.95 15.18
CA LYS A 147 -16.71 -20.52 15.71
C LYS A 147 -17.95 -19.83 15.14
N ARG A 148 -18.80 -20.59 14.47
CA ARG A 148 -20.06 -20.10 13.85
C ARG A 148 -20.95 -19.22 14.73
N LYS A 149 -21.00 -19.47 16.04
CA LYS A 149 -21.77 -18.66 16.99
C LYS A 149 -21.30 -17.21 17.11
N ASP A 150 -20.07 -16.91 16.70
CA ASP A 150 -19.45 -15.60 16.85
C ASP A 150 -19.67 -14.71 15.62
N TYR A 151 -19.88 -15.26 14.41
CA TYR A 151 -20.06 -14.50 13.16
C TYR A 151 -21.38 -14.77 12.42
N LYS A 152 -22.08 -15.88 12.72
CA LYS A 152 -23.37 -16.32 12.10
C LYS A 152 -23.35 -16.62 10.58
N SER A 153 -22.35 -16.17 9.83
CA SER A 153 -22.11 -16.44 8.40
C SER A 153 -20.93 -17.42 8.16
N LEU A 154 -19.79 -16.93 7.66
CA LEU A 154 -18.49 -17.60 7.52
C LEU A 154 -17.45 -16.88 8.41
N PRO A 155 -16.31 -17.49 8.80
CA PRO A 155 -15.36 -16.83 9.69
C PRO A 155 -14.69 -15.60 9.04
N HIS A 156 -14.81 -14.44 9.66
CA HIS A 156 -14.24 -13.17 9.20
C HIS A 156 -13.93 -12.24 10.36
N LEU A 157 -13.11 -11.22 10.10
CA LEU A 157 -13.04 -10.01 10.93
C LEU A 157 -14.02 -8.98 10.36
N HIS A 158 -14.91 -8.46 11.18
CA HIS A 158 -15.62 -7.21 10.88
C HIS A 158 -14.84 -6.05 11.47
N PHE A 159 -14.42 -5.11 10.62
CA PHE A 159 -13.62 -3.96 11.02
C PHE A 159 -14.26 -2.65 10.55
N GLY A 160 -14.52 -1.73 11.48
CA GLY A 160 -15.10 -0.42 11.18
C GLY A 160 -14.39 0.71 11.92
N ILE A 161 -14.51 1.94 11.39
CA ILE A 161 -13.89 3.13 11.97
C ILE A 161 -14.95 4.23 12.10
N ARG A 162 -15.27 4.60 13.33
CA ARG A 162 -16.26 5.65 13.64
C ARG A 162 -15.56 6.97 13.97
N LYS A 163 -16.07 8.07 13.44
CA LYS A 163 -15.61 9.44 13.69
C LYS A 163 -15.88 9.89 15.12
N GLY A 164 -14.90 10.60 15.69
CA GLY A 164 -15.01 11.24 17.00
C GLY A 164 -14.75 10.29 18.18
N PRO A 165 -14.91 10.81 19.41
CA PRO A 165 -14.64 10.07 20.63
C PRO A 165 -15.67 8.96 20.87
N TYR A 166 -15.33 8.06 21.79
CA TYR A 166 -16.15 6.93 22.17
C TYR A 166 -17.48 7.38 22.78
N LYS A 167 -18.59 6.78 22.30
CA LYS A 167 -19.94 7.04 22.80
C LYS A 167 -20.55 5.79 23.43
N SER A 168 -20.93 5.87 24.70
CA SER A 168 -21.66 4.80 25.38
C SER A 168 -23.16 4.89 25.11
N GLY A 169 -23.88 3.78 25.33
CA GLY A 169 -25.34 3.76 25.24
C GLY A 169 -25.89 3.76 23.81
N LYS A 170 -27.18 4.03 23.66
CA LYS A 170 -27.87 3.89 22.37
C LYS A 170 -27.75 5.16 21.52
N ASP A 171 -27.61 4.96 20.22
CA ASP A 171 -27.85 5.98 19.23
C ASP A 171 -29.36 6.29 19.17
N PRO A 172 -29.79 7.53 19.52
CA PRO A 172 -31.20 7.88 19.57
C PRO A 172 -31.88 7.81 18.21
N ARG A 173 -31.12 7.85 17.10
CA ARG A 173 -31.66 7.75 15.73
C ARG A 173 -32.13 6.33 15.41
N THR A 174 -31.49 5.32 15.98
CA THR A 174 -31.72 3.91 15.62
C THR A 174 -32.33 3.08 16.75
N GLY A 175 -32.14 3.49 18.01
CA GLY A 175 -32.47 2.69 19.18
C GLY A 175 -31.49 1.52 19.44
N PHE A 176 -30.43 1.40 18.64
CA PHE A 176 -29.32 0.46 18.81
C PHE A 176 -28.11 1.12 19.45
N TRP A 177 -27.09 0.34 19.82
CA TRP A 177 -25.82 0.85 20.32
C TRP A 177 -25.10 1.71 19.25
N TYR A 178 -24.30 2.69 19.64
CA TYR A 178 -23.51 3.54 18.71
C TYR A 178 -22.54 2.78 17.79
N TYR A 179 -22.25 1.51 18.13
CA TYR A 179 -21.44 0.61 17.34
C TYR A 179 -22.28 -0.65 17.04
N PRO A 180 -23.20 -0.62 16.06
CA PRO A 180 -24.01 -1.80 15.74
C PRO A 180 -23.36 -2.69 14.67
N GLY A 181 -22.41 -2.16 13.89
CA GLY A 181 -21.86 -2.80 12.68
C GLY A 181 -22.71 -2.57 11.42
N TYR A 182 -23.91 -2.02 11.57
CA TYR A 182 -24.85 -1.74 10.48
C TYR A 182 -25.81 -0.61 10.83
N THR A 183 -26.39 0.06 9.84
CA THR A 183 -27.29 1.21 10.04
C THR A 183 -28.73 0.86 10.37
N THR A 184 -29.07 -0.38 10.78
CA THR A 184 -30.44 -0.82 11.06
C THR A 184 -31.18 0.14 12.00
N ILE A 185 -32.40 0.52 11.64
CA ILE A 185 -33.23 1.48 12.39
C ILE A 185 -34.40 0.75 13.04
N LYS A 186 -34.70 1.06 14.31
CA LYS A 186 -35.85 0.55 15.04
C LYS A 186 -36.79 1.68 15.46
N ILE A 187 -38.00 1.72 14.90
CA ILE A 187 -39.06 2.67 15.27
C ILE A 187 -40.21 1.87 15.87
N ASN A 188 -40.69 2.26 17.05
CA ASN A 188 -41.80 1.57 17.76
C ASN A 188 -41.60 0.05 17.91
N ASN A 189 -40.36 -0.39 18.16
CA ASN A 189 -39.94 -1.79 18.21
C ASN A 189 -39.98 -2.58 16.88
N GLU A 190 -40.20 -1.92 15.75
CA GLU A 190 -40.16 -2.54 14.43
C GLU A 190 -38.92 -2.11 13.65
N VAL A 191 -38.24 -3.09 13.03
CA VAL A 191 -37.10 -2.85 12.15
C VAL A 191 -37.59 -2.24 10.85
N GLN A 192 -37.09 -1.06 10.52
CA GLN A 192 -37.42 -0.37 9.28
C GLN A 192 -36.71 -1.06 8.10
N LYS A 193 -37.39 -1.15 6.95
CA LYS A 193 -36.90 -1.85 5.75
C LYS A 193 -36.62 -0.92 4.58
N ASN A 194 -36.70 0.40 4.79
CA ASN A 194 -36.53 1.39 3.74
C ASN A 194 -35.05 1.76 3.59
N PRO A 195 -34.35 1.35 2.52
CA PRO A 195 -32.95 1.74 2.31
C PRO A 195 -32.79 3.25 2.11
N ASP A 196 -33.83 3.95 1.65
CA ASP A 196 -33.81 5.38 1.37
C ASP A 196 -34.17 6.24 2.60
N ASP A 197 -34.24 5.65 3.80
CA ASP A 197 -34.42 6.44 5.02
C ASP A 197 -33.19 7.36 5.24
N PRO A 198 -33.35 8.69 5.32
CA PRO A 198 -32.23 9.63 5.43
C PRO A 198 -31.39 9.40 6.69
N THR A 199 -31.93 8.72 7.70
CA THR A 199 -31.19 8.33 8.90
C THR A 199 -30.01 7.41 8.58
N HIS A 200 -30.14 6.54 7.57
CA HIS A 200 -29.05 5.68 7.14
C HIS A 200 -27.85 6.47 6.62
N GLU A 201 -28.11 7.47 5.77
CA GLU A 201 -27.08 8.37 5.24
C GLU A 201 -26.40 9.15 6.37
N GLN A 202 -27.19 9.71 7.30
CA GLN A 202 -26.64 10.40 8.47
C GLN A 202 -25.70 9.52 9.28
N ILE A 203 -26.07 8.25 9.51
CA ILE A 203 -25.19 7.32 10.24
C ILE A 203 -23.94 7.03 9.42
N LEU A 204 -24.04 6.79 8.11
CA LEU A 204 -22.86 6.53 7.27
C LEU A 204 -21.85 7.68 7.34
N THR A 205 -22.31 8.94 7.41
CA THR A 205 -21.38 10.09 7.53
C THR A 205 -20.57 10.10 8.83
N ASP A 206 -21.01 9.39 9.88
CA ASP A 206 -20.29 9.24 11.15
C ASP A 206 -19.20 8.16 11.10
N TRP A 207 -19.02 7.48 9.97
CA TRP A 207 -18.05 6.40 9.80
C TRP A 207 -17.13 6.70 8.62
N PHE A 208 -15.91 6.18 8.70
CA PHE A 208 -15.00 6.16 7.58
C PHE A 208 -15.13 4.85 6.82
N ASN A 209 -14.96 4.94 5.52
CA ASN A 209 -14.67 3.80 4.68
C ASN A 209 -13.21 3.35 4.95
N PRO A 210 -12.97 2.11 5.41
CA PRO A 210 -11.61 1.67 5.71
C PRO A 210 -10.67 1.70 4.50
N THR A 211 -11.13 1.36 3.28
CA THR A 211 -10.27 1.19 2.09
C THR A 211 -10.65 1.98 0.83
N ALA A 212 -11.94 2.25 0.58
CA ALA A 212 -12.35 2.56 -0.81
C ALA A 212 -12.31 4.04 -1.23
N ASP A 213 -12.12 4.99 -0.31
CA ASP A 213 -12.16 6.43 -0.62
C ASP A 213 -10.75 6.97 -0.89
N ARG A 214 -10.13 6.53 -1.99
CA ARG A 214 -8.69 6.70 -2.25
C ARG A 214 -8.12 8.11 -1.91
N PRO A 215 -7.16 8.18 -0.97
CA PRO A 215 -6.76 7.11 -0.05
C PRO A 215 -7.78 6.93 1.10
N GLY A 216 -8.22 5.70 1.36
CA GLY A 216 -9.12 5.36 2.48
C GLY A 216 -8.54 5.80 3.84
N PHE A 217 -9.30 5.71 4.93
CA PHE A 217 -8.84 6.30 6.21
C PHE A 217 -7.48 5.74 6.64
N ILE A 218 -7.27 4.42 6.56
CA ILE A 218 -5.99 3.83 6.96
C ILE A 218 -4.88 4.29 6.02
N GLU A 219 -5.08 4.21 4.70
CA GLU A 219 -4.05 4.58 3.73
C GLU A 219 -3.69 6.07 3.78
N SER A 220 -4.68 6.95 3.98
CA SER A 220 -4.45 8.40 4.07
C SER A 220 -3.62 8.77 5.29
N HIS A 221 -3.81 8.08 6.42
CA HIS A 221 -3.06 8.35 7.64
C HIS A 221 -1.69 7.66 7.66
N ILE A 222 -1.55 6.51 6.99
CA ILE A 222 -0.21 5.94 6.70
C ILE A 222 0.64 6.97 5.95
N ILE A 223 0.05 7.67 4.97
CA ILE A 223 0.78 8.65 4.15
C ILE A 223 1.11 9.95 4.92
N GLN A 224 0.22 10.43 5.81
CA GLN A 224 0.40 11.73 6.48
C GLN A 224 1.42 11.72 7.63
N ILE A 225 1.46 10.65 8.43
CA ILE A 225 2.40 10.54 9.56
C ILE A 225 3.85 10.56 9.12
N GLU A 226 4.13 10.04 7.93
CA GLU A 226 5.46 10.06 7.31
C GLU A 226 5.98 11.49 7.09
N GLN A 227 5.09 12.49 7.07
CA GLN A 227 5.46 13.91 6.91
C GLN A 227 5.54 14.67 8.26
N SER A 228 4.86 14.24 9.32
CA SER A 228 4.67 15.07 10.53
C SER A 228 5.44 14.64 11.78
N THR A 229 5.82 13.36 11.91
CA THR A 229 6.35 12.81 13.19
C THR A 229 7.87 12.93 13.38
N ILE A 230 8.60 13.39 12.37
CA ILE A 230 10.01 13.78 12.51
C ILE A 230 10.02 15.29 12.58
N GLY A 231 9.96 15.85 13.80
CA GLY A 231 9.74 17.27 14.06
C GLY A 231 10.38 18.15 12.98
N ALA A 232 9.51 18.75 12.14
CA ALA A 232 9.84 19.43 10.88
C ALA A 232 11.28 19.15 10.43
N SER A 233 11.55 17.92 9.97
CA SER A 233 12.85 17.58 9.43
C SER A 233 13.22 18.69 8.46
N LEU A 234 14.38 19.34 8.67
CA LEU A 234 14.90 20.34 7.74
C LEU A 234 15.17 19.73 6.35
N TYR A 235 15.03 18.41 6.24
CA TYR A 235 15.14 17.63 5.03
C TYR A 235 13.79 17.36 4.40
N HIS A 236 13.71 17.62 3.10
CA HIS A 236 12.65 17.14 2.23
C HIS A 236 13.20 16.00 1.37
N ILE A 237 12.57 14.82 1.49
CA ILE A 237 12.95 13.58 0.81
C ILE A 237 11.87 13.23 -0.20
N GLU A 238 12.24 13.05 -1.46
CA GLU A 238 11.34 12.68 -2.54
C GLU A 238 11.83 11.40 -3.22
N CYS A 239 10.92 10.45 -3.47
CA CYS A 239 11.19 9.25 -4.23
C CYS A 239 10.49 9.34 -5.58
N SER A 240 11.23 9.13 -6.67
CA SER A 240 10.67 9.00 -8.01
C SER A 240 10.34 7.54 -8.34
N LYS A 241 9.66 7.32 -9.49
CA LYS A 241 9.46 5.96 -10.00
C LYS A 241 10.78 5.23 -10.24
N PRO A 242 10.86 3.92 -9.98
CA PRO A 242 12.04 3.12 -10.29
C PRO A 242 12.45 3.23 -11.76
N ILE A 243 13.75 3.34 -11.99
CA ILE A 243 14.33 3.33 -13.33
C ILE A 243 15.10 2.03 -13.56
N ALA A 244 15.08 1.57 -14.80
CA ALA A 244 15.93 0.47 -15.24
C ALA A 244 17.31 0.98 -15.64
N TYR A 245 18.36 0.28 -15.24
CA TYR A 245 19.74 0.61 -15.61
C TYR A 245 20.55 -0.67 -15.87
N GLY A 246 21.33 -0.71 -16.94
CA GLY A 246 22.18 -1.86 -17.27
C GLY A 246 21.40 -3.16 -17.51
N GLU A 247 22.11 -4.30 -17.39
CA GLU A 247 21.52 -5.63 -17.62
C GLU A 247 20.67 -6.06 -16.41
N LYS A 248 19.35 -5.80 -16.47
CA LYS A 248 18.33 -6.26 -15.50
C LYS A 248 18.39 -5.69 -14.08
N MET A 249 18.95 -4.49 -13.90
CA MET A 249 18.96 -3.82 -12.59
C MET A 249 17.93 -2.70 -12.54
N ALA A 250 17.31 -2.53 -11.37
CA ALA A 250 16.44 -1.41 -11.07
C ALA A 250 17.03 -0.54 -9.97
N TYR A 251 16.81 0.76 -10.09
CA TYR A 251 17.24 1.74 -9.10
C TYR A 251 16.09 2.67 -8.74
N LEU A 252 15.97 2.99 -7.45
CA LEU A 252 15.07 4.00 -6.94
C LEU A 252 15.81 5.35 -6.88
N PRO A 253 15.43 6.36 -7.69
CA PRO A 253 15.94 7.71 -7.54
C PRO A 253 15.34 8.33 -6.27
N VAL A 254 16.22 8.73 -5.36
CA VAL A 254 15.86 9.43 -4.12
C VAL A 254 16.54 10.78 -4.13
N SER A 255 15.73 11.83 -4.13
CA SER A 255 16.17 13.22 -4.03
C SER A 255 16.07 13.68 -2.59
N VAL A 256 17.12 14.35 -2.12
CA VAL A 256 17.21 14.91 -0.79
C VAL A 256 17.49 16.39 -0.92
N SER A 257 16.69 17.22 -0.26
CA SER A 257 16.98 18.64 -0.08
C SER A 257 16.94 19.02 1.39
N GLY A 258 17.79 19.95 1.81
CA GLY A 258 17.93 20.32 3.23
C GLY A 258 19.36 20.75 3.59
N PRO A 259 19.67 20.87 4.89
CA PRO A 259 21.00 21.24 5.36
C PRO A 259 22.11 20.34 4.80
N ALA A 260 23.29 20.93 4.60
CA ALA A 260 24.47 20.18 4.19
C ALA A 260 25.05 19.38 5.39
N ASP A 261 24.56 18.17 5.59
CA ASP A 261 25.13 17.16 6.50
C ASP A 261 25.61 15.93 5.72
N ASP A 262 26.43 15.09 6.36
CA ASP A 262 26.73 13.75 5.86
C ASP A 262 25.53 12.84 6.08
N LEU A 263 24.95 12.30 5.01
CA LEU A 263 23.77 11.44 5.06
C LEU A 263 24.06 10.02 4.57
N ALA A 264 23.33 9.05 5.12
CA ALA A 264 23.24 7.69 4.61
C ALA A 264 21.79 7.40 4.22
N LEU A 265 21.59 7.02 2.96
CA LEU A 265 20.32 6.58 2.39
C LEU A 265 20.35 5.06 2.32
N MET A 266 19.35 4.41 2.89
CA MET A 266 19.25 2.96 3.03
C MET A 266 17.91 2.52 2.44
N LEU A 267 17.93 1.59 1.48
CA LEU A 267 16.72 0.97 0.94
C LEU A 267 16.73 -0.52 1.26
N THR A 268 15.76 -0.98 2.04
CA THR A 268 15.56 -2.40 2.34
C THR A 268 14.39 -2.93 1.53
N ASN A 269 14.60 -3.99 0.76
CA ASN A 269 13.55 -4.62 -0.05
C ASN A 269 12.67 -5.59 0.78
N PRO A 270 11.55 -6.11 0.23
CA PRO A 270 10.66 -7.04 0.93
C PRO A 270 11.33 -8.33 1.43
N GLU A 271 12.46 -8.71 0.84
CA GLU A 271 13.26 -9.88 1.24
C GLU A 271 14.27 -9.55 2.36
N GLY A 272 14.30 -8.30 2.83
CA GLY A 272 15.25 -7.82 3.85
C GLY A 272 16.65 -7.47 3.33
N LYS A 273 16.88 -7.51 2.01
CA LYS A 273 18.16 -7.10 1.41
C LYS A 273 18.24 -5.58 1.40
N MET A 274 19.41 -5.06 1.79
CA MET A 274 19.61 -3.62 1.98
C MET A 274 20.66 -3.06 1.01
N ASN A 275 20.36 -1.90 0.42
CA ASN A 275 21.32 -1.07 -0.31
C ASN A 275 21.58 0.23 0.46
N ILE A 276 22.84 0.64 0.54
CA ILE A 276 23.23 1.89 1.23
C ILE A 276 24.00 2.78 0.26
N LYS A 277 23.65 4.07 0.23
CA LYS A 277 24.40 5.13 -0.46
C LYS A 277 24.67 6.28 0.49
N PHE A 278 25.86 6.86 0.38
CA PHE A 278 26.26 8.02 1.16
C PHE A 278 26.12 9.29 0.32
N ILE A 279 25.64 10.35 0.96
CA ILE A 279 25.69 11.72 0.45
C ILE A 279 26.65 12.46 1.37
N PRO A 280 27.89 12.74 0.93
CA PRO A 280 28.78 13.55 1.74
C PRO A 280 28.23 14.97 1.82
N LYS A 281 28.51 15.68 2.92
CA LYS A 281 28.13 17.08 3.12
C LYS A 281 28.47 17.97 1.93
N THR A 282 29.61 17.72 1.27
CA THR A 282 30.06 18.47 0.08
C THR A 282 29.17 18.29 -1.16
N SER A 283 28.34 17.24 -1.20
CA SER A 283 27.35 17.01 -2.25
C SER A 283 26.03 17.75 -2.03
N LEU A 284 25.79 18.32 -0.84
CA LEU A 284 24.57 19.07 -0.50
C LEU A 284 24.83 20.58 -0.36
N ILE A 285 25.88 21.12 -0.99
CA ILE A 285 26.25 22.54 -0.87
C ILE A 285 25.17 23.47 -1.45
N ASP A 286 24.47 23.01 -2.48
CA ASP A 286 23.30 23.68 -3.08
C ASP A 286 21.97 23.24 -2.43
N ASN A 287 22.04 22.49 -1.32
CA ASN A 287 20.92 21.90 -0.59
C ASN A 287 20.10 20.92 -1.42
N PHE A 288 20.66 20.28 -2.46
CA PHE A 288 19.94 19.27 -3.25
C PHE A 288 20.88 18.18 -3.79
N GLU A 289 20.50 16.92 -3.66
CA GLU A 289 21.24 15.81 -4.27
C GLU A 289 20.29 14.66 -4.60
N THR A 290 20.57 13.94 -5.70
CA THR A 290 19.84 12.73 -6.08
C THR A 290 20.77 11.53 -6.06
N ARG A 291 20.36 10.46 -5.36
CA ARG A 291 21.06 9.17 -5.36
C ARG A 291 20.16 8.07 -5.89
N TYR A 292 20.78 7.11 -6.55
CA TYR A 292 20.12 5.93 -7.11
C TYR A 292 20.38 4.75 -6.17
N LEU A 293 19.36 4.34 -5.43
CA LEU A 293 19.41 3.19 -4.53
C LEU A 293 19.08 1.92 -5.32
N TRP A 294 19.97 0.94 -5.26
CA TRP A 294 19.78 -0.33 -5.98
C TRP A 294 18.64 -1.11 -5.34
N MET A 295 17.65 -1.53 -6.15
CA MET A 295 16.48 -2.28 -5.70
C MET A 295 16.67 -3.80 -5.81
N GLY A 296 17.69 -4.25 -6.55
CA GLY A 296 17.94 -5.66 -6.83
C GLY A 296 18.13 -5.93 -8.30
N GLU A 297 18.18 -7.23 -8.62
CA GLU A 297 18.16 -7.77 -9.97
C GLU A 297 16.82 -8.46 -10.21
N GLU A 298 16.41 -8.52 -11.47
CA GLU A 298 15.15 -9.19 -11.85
C GLU A 298 15.19 -10.71 -11.56
N PRO A 299 14.12 -11.32 -10.99
CA PRO A 299 12.82 -10.73 -10.69
C PRO A 299 12.84 -9.84 -9.44
N PHE A 300 12.21 -8.66 -9.53
CA PHE A 300 12.05 -7.76 -8.40
C PHE A 300 10.91 -8.23 -7.49
N SER A 301 11.10 -8.09 -6.18
CA SER A 301 10.06 -8.42 -5.20
C SER A 301 9.00 -7.32 -5.20
N GLU A 302 7.74 -7.70 -5.39
CA GLU A 302 6.57 -6.85 -5.11
C GLU A 302 6.41 -6.70 -3.58
N GLY A 303 5.97 -5.52 -3.13
CA GLY A 303 5.68 -5.27 -1.72
C GLY A 303 6.31 -4.00 -1.15
N PRO A 304 6.45 -3.92 0.18
CA PRO A 304 6.95 -2.73 0.86
C PRO A 304 8.48 -2.68 0.84
N TYR A 305 9.02 -1.54 0.42
CA TYR A 305 10.44 -1.21 0.54
C TYR A 305 10.62 -0.16 1.62
N THR A 306 11.47 -0.40 2.61
CA THR A 306 11.74 0.57 3.66
C THR A 306 12.88 1.50 3.23
N LEU A 307 12.58 2.76 2.95
CA LEU A 307 13.57 3.82 2.75
C LEU A 307 13.88 4.49 4.11
N THR A 308 15.14 4.48 4.51
CA THR A 308 15.63 5.17 5.71
C THR A 308 16.71 6.18 5.31
N VAL A 309 16.62 7.40 5.81
CA VAL A 309 17.68 8.41 5.71
C VAL A 309 18.13 8.79 7.11
N LYS A 310 19.44 8.76 7.34
CA LYS A 310 20.05 9.16 8.61
C LYS A 310 21.20 10.11 8.38
N THR A 311 21.40 11.01 9.34
CA THR A 311 22.68 11.73 9.48
C THR A 311 23.75 10.74 9.95
N VAL A 312 25.00 10.95 9.52
CA VAL A 312 26.13 10.07 9.85
C VAL A 312 26.78 10.47 11.17
N THR A 313 26.83 11.76 11.50
CA THR A 313 27.46 12.26 12.75
C THR A 313 26.74 13.50 13.30
N PRO A 314 26.07 13.40 14.47
CA PRO A 314 25.76 12.16 15.18
C PRO A 314 24.84 11.27 14.33
N GLU A 315 24.90 9.96 14.55
CA GLU A 315 23.97 9.05 13.86
C GLU A 315 22.54 9.29 14.35
N LYS A 316 21.66 9.77 13.46
CA LYS A 316 20.25 9.99 13.77
C LYS A 316 19.38 9.75 12.55
N VAL A 317 18.36 8.92 12.68
CA VAL A 317 17.32 8.74 11.65
C VAL A 317 16.54 10.05 11.53
N ILE A 318 16.53 10.60 10.31
CA ILE A 318 15.84 11.86 9.98
C ILE A 318 14.69 11.64 8.99
N TYR A 319 14.58 10.45 8.43
CA TYR A 319 13.48 10.03 7.57
C TYR A 319 13.38 8.51 7.57
N LYS A 320 12.17 7.98 7.67
CA LYS A 320 11.89 6.56 7.45
C LYS A 320 10.49 6.43 6.85
N ARG A 321 10.38 5.70 5.75
CA ARG A 321 9.13 5.52 5.00
C ARG A 321 9.08 4.12 4.41
N GLU A 322 7.89 3.53 4.37
CA GLU A 322 7.64 2.36 3.56
C GLU A 322 7.05 2.79 2.20
N VAL A 323 7.68 2.36 1.12
CA VAL A 323 7.23 2.62 -0.24
C VAL A 323 6.79 1.30 -0.86
N TRP A 324 5.50 1.18 -1.15
CA TRP A 324 4.96 0.00 -1.81
C TRP A 324 5.20 0.05 -3.31
N PHE A 325 5.74 -1.03 -3.88
CA PHE A 325 5.92 -1.18 -5.32
C PHE A 325 5.23 -2.43 -5.84
N THR A 326 4.48 -2.27 -6.93
CA THR A 326 3.78 -3.37 -7.61
C THR A 326 4.59 -3.92 -8.79
N ALA A 327 4.58 -5.24 -8.96
CA ALA A 327 5.13 -5.85 -10.16
C ALA A 327 4.17 -5.63 -11.35
N PRO A 328 4.68 -5.51 -12.58
CA PRO A 328 3.83 -5.38 -13.76
C PRO A 328 2.95 -6.61 -13.97
N LYS A 329 1.64 -6.40 -14.04
CA LYS A 329 0.65 -7.46 -14.32
C LYS A 329 0.22 -7.46 -15.78
N ASN A 330 0.33 -6.30 -16.45
CA ASN A 330 -0.09 -6.12 -17.82
C ASN A 330 0.91 -5.22 -18.58
N ILE A 331 1.86 -5.86 -19.26
CA ILE A 331 2.75 -5.17 -20.19
C ILE A 331 2.19 -5.27 -21.61
N GLN A 332 2.11 -4.13 -22.29
CA GLN A 332 1.55 -4.05 -23.65
C GLN A 332 2.50 -3.32 -24.59
N ILE A 333 2.50 -3.72 -25.85
CA ILE A 333 3.01 -2.92 -26.97
C ILE A 333 1.84 -2.10 -27.50
N THR A 334 1.90 -0.79 -27.38
CA THR A 334 0.82 0.13 -27.79
C THR A 334 1.04 0.73 -29.17
N GLY A 335 2.24 0.55 -29.73
CA GLY A 335 2.57 0.99 -31.08
C GLY A 335 3.95 0.49 -31.51
N GLY A 336 4.14 0.40 -32.83
CA GLY A 336 5.38 -0.07 -33.41
C GLY A 336 5.54 0.44 -34.84
N GLU A 337 6.65 1.08 -35.13
CA GLU A 337 6.98 1.62 -36.44
C GLU A 337 8.41 1.23 -36.81
N ILE A 338 8.62 0.83 -38.06
CA ILE A 338 9.94 0.50 -38.59
C ILE A 338 10.12 1.15 -39.96
N THR A 339 11.25 1.82 -40.14
CA THR A 339 11.66 2.40 -41.42
C THR A 339 12.81 1.57 -41.97
N LEU A 340 12.61 0.97 -43.14
CA LEU A 340 13.67 0.31 -43.88
C LEU A 340 14.19 1.25 -44.97
N ALA A 341 15.50 1.45 -44.97
CA ALA A 341 16.18 2.14 -46.05
C ALA A 341 16.69 1.11 -47.06
N ARG A 342 16.43 1.36 -48.34
CA ARG A 342 16.96 0.56 -49.44
C ARG A 342 18.24 1.19 -49.96
N LYS A 343 19.28 0.38 -50.07
CA LYS A 343 20.52 0.73 -50.76
C LYS A 343 20.85 -0.38 -51.73
N SER A 344 20.72 -0.10 -53.03
CA SER A 344 20.85 -1.12 -54.09
C SER A 344 19.77 -2.21 -53.94
N ASN A 345 20.13 -3.51 -53.94
CA ASN A 345 19.17 -4.61 -53.77
C ASN A 345 18.99 -5.09 -52.32
N CYS A 346 19.43 -4.30 -51.35
CA CYS A 346 19.39 -4.68 -49.94
C CYS A 346 18.72 -3.60 -49.09
N TYR A 347 18.07 -4.06 -48.04
CA TYR A 347 17.37 -3.24 -47.07
C TYR A 347 18.09 -3.33 -45.73
N TYR A 348 18.07 -2.24 -44.99
CA TYR A 348 18.55 -2.21 -43.62
C TYR A 348 17.60 -1.38 -42.76
N VAL A 349 17.58 -1.66 -41.45
CA VAL A 349 16.72 -0.93 -40.51
C VAL A 349 17.34 0.44 -40.24
N ARG A 350 16.68 1.50 -40.72
CA ARG A 350 17.10 2.88 -40.48
C ARG A 350 16.59 3.40 -39.15
N ASP A 351 15.28 3.32 -38.95
CA ASP A 351 14.62 3.78 -37.73
C ASP A 351 13.71 2.68 -37.19
N LEU A 352 13.69 2.54 -35.88
CA LEU A 352 12.79 1.64 -35.17
C LEU A 352 12.21 2.36 -33.96
N VAL A 353 10.89 2.33 -33.84
CA VAL A 353 10.16 2.85 -32.70
C VAL A 353 9.23 1.76 -32.16
N LEU A 354 9.33 1.46 -30.86
CA LEU A 354 8.35 0.66 -30.13
C LEU A 354 7.79 1.48 -28.98
N LYS A 355 6.49 1.42 -28.77
CA LYS A 355 5.79 2.08 -27.66
C LYS A 355 5.21 1.02 -26.73
N PHE A 356 5.40 1.23 -25.45
CA PHE A 356 5.03 0.29 -24.40
C PHE A 356 4.12 0.97 -23.38
N LYS A 357 3.31 0.15 -22.72
CA LYS A 357 2.60 0.51 -21.49
C LYS A 357 2.89 -0.54 -20.44
N ASN A 358 3.35 -0.08 -19.28
CA ASN A 358 3.59 -0.87 -18.07
C ASN A 358 2.69 -0.33 -16.95
N ASP A 359 1.81 -1.19 -16.41
CA ASP A 359 0.86 -0.83 -15.37
C ASP A 359 1.42 -0.94 -13.94
N GLY A 360 2.56 -1.62 -13.75
CA GLY A 360 3.24 -1.73 -12.47
C GLY A 360 4.18 -0.54 -12.19
N ASP A 361 4.66 -0.48 -10.96
CA ASP A 361 5.67 0.51 -10.56
C ASP A 361 7.10 0.05 -10.89
N LEU A 362 7.33 -1.27 -10.87
CA LEU A 362 8.63 -1.87 -11.15
C LEU A 362 8.88 -1.98 -12.66
N PRO A 363 10.14 -1.82 -13.11
CA PRO A 363 10.48 -2.00 -14.53
C PRO A 363 10.34 -3.46 -14.95
N PHE A 364 9.97 -3.68 -16.21
CA PHE A 364 9.89 -5.00 -16.82
C PHE A 364 10.99 -5.19 -17.87
N PHE A 365 11.65 -6.35 -17.89
CA PHE A 365 12.70 -6.63 -18.88
C PHE A 365 12.27 -7.70 -19.87
N PHE A 366 12.34 -7.36 -21.17
CA PHE A 366 12.28 -8.34 -22.25
C PHE A 366 13.69 -8.82 -22.56
N GLU A 367 13.83 -10.12 -22.81
CA GLU A 367 15.07 -10.76 -23.23
C GLU A 367 15.08 -10.93 -24.74
N ARG A 368 16.26 -10.80 -25.36
CA ARG A 368 16.50 -11.04 -26.79
C ARG A 368 15.36 -10.50 -27.69
N PRO A 369 14.97 -9.23 -27.55
CA PRO A 369 13.92 -8.66 -28.38
C PRO A 369 14.30 -8.73 -29.85
N GLN A 370 13.36 -9.13 -30.70
CA GLN A 370 13.58 -9.37 -32.13
C GLN A 370 12.56 -8.62 -32.98
N ILE A 371 12.99 -8.16 -34.15
CA ILE A 371 12.10 -7.84 -35.27
C ILE A 371 12.20 -8.94 -36.30
N VAL A 372 11.04 -9.42 -36.73
CA VAL A 372 10.92 -10.47 -37.74
C VAL A 372 10.28 -9.89 -38.99
N LEU A 373 10.99 -10.03 -40.10
CA LEU A 373 10.54 -9.69 -41.45
C LEU A 373 10.39 -10.99 -42.25
N PRO A 374 9.18 -11.52 -42.42
CA PRO A 374 8.94 -12.62 -43.33
C PRO A 374 9.37 -12.24 -44.76
N THR A 375 10.06 -13.14 -45.44
CA THR A 375 10.51 -12.93 -46.84
C THR A 375 9.90 -14.00 -47.76
N PRO A 376 8.63 -13.85 -48.17
CA PRO A 376 7.97 -14.84 -49.01
C PRO A 376 8.72 -15.06 -50.33
N GLY A 377 8.92 -16.33 -50.70
CA GLY A 377 9.56 -16.74 -51.94
C GLY A 377 11.09 -16.77 -51.92
N HIS A 378 11.74 -16.53 -50.78
CA HIS A 378 13.19 -16.66 -50.67
C HIS A 378 13.59 -18.11 -50.29
N PRO A 379 14.43 -18.80 -51.08
CA PRO A 379 14.72 -20.23 -50.88
C PRO A 379 15.61 -20.57 -49.67
N LEU A 380 16.19 -19.56 -48.99
CA LEU A 380 17.18 -19.76 -47.92
C LEU A 380 16.76 -19.27 -46.52
N ALA A 381 15.61 -18.60 -46.37
CA ALA A 381 15.03 -18.25 -45.06
C ALA A 381 13.59 -17.76 -45.23
N GLU A 382 12.64 -18.35 -44.48
CA GLU A 382 11.25 -17.87 -44.44
C GLU A 382 11.13 -16.54 -43.66
N GLU A 383 12.08 -16.26 -42.77
CA GLU A 383 12.08 -15.10 -41.87
C GLU A 383 13.48 -14.50 -41.73
N GLN A 384 13.58 -13.17 -41.84
CA GLN A 384 14.76 -12.40 -41.44
C GLN A 384 14.56 -11.87 -40.02
N ILE A 385 15.56 -12.07 -39.16
CA ILE A 385 15.48 -11.74 -37.73
C ILE A 385 16.55 -10.69 -37.39
N PHE A 386 16.10 -9.54 -36.88
CA PHE A 386 16.94 -8.46 -36.40
C PHE A 386 16.92 -8.46 -34.87
N SER A 387 18.09 -8.57 -34.25
CA SER A 387 18.20 -8.50 -32.79
C SER A 387 18.19 -7.03 -32.34
N LEU A 388 17.34 -6.68 -31.39
CA LEU A 388 17.30 -5.35 -30.78
C LEU A 388 18.25 -5.21 -29.57
N GLY A 389 19.15 -6.18 -29.40
CA GLY A 389 20.09 -6.25 -28.29
C GLY A 389 19.76 -7.41 -27.34
N ARG A 390 20.46 -7.43 -26.20
CA ARG A 390 20.27 -8.50 -25.20
C ARG A 390 18.96 -8.34 -24.43
N PHE A 391 18.52 -7.11 -24.19
CA PHE A 391 17.31 -6.81 -23.44
C PHE A 391 16.72 -5.45 -23.82
N ILE A 392 15.41 -5.29 -23.60
CA ILE A 392 14.72 -4.00 -23.54
C ILE A 392 14.12 -3.88 -22.14
N ALA A 393 14.42 -2.78 -21.46
CA ALA A 393 13.79 -2.45 -20.19
C ALA A 393 12.63 -1.49 -20.43
N VAL A 394 11.48 -1.79 -19.84
CA VAL A 394 10.26 -0.98 -19.91
C VAL A 394 9.98 -0.43 -18.51
N PRO A 395 10.22 0.87 -18.25
CA PRO A 395 9.89 1.50 -16.98
C PRO A 395 8.38 1.54 -16.75
N SER A 396 7.95 1.92 -15.54
CA SER A 396 6.53 2.13 -15.23
C SER A 396 5.91 3.21 -16.12
N GLY A 397 4.65 3.00 -16.54
CA GLY A 397 3.88 3.93 -17.36
C GLY A 397 4.10 3.74 -18.87
N GLU A 398 4.02 4.85 -19.61
CA GLU A 398 4.24 4.85 -21.06
C GLU A 398 5.72 5.05 -21.38
N PHE A 399 6.23 4.24 -22.30
CA PHE A 399 7.63 4.28 -22.69
C PHE A 399 7.81 4.14 -24.20
N LYS A 400 8.70 4.96 -24.78
CA LYS A 400 9.07 4.88 -26.20
C LYS A 400 10.52 4.41 -26.31
N PHE A 401 10.70 3.22 -26.86
CA PHE A 401 12.01 2.74 -27.32
C PHE A 401 12.26 3.25 -28.74
N ASP A 402 13.40 3.92 -28.94
CA ASP A 402 13.80 4.53 -30.21
C ASP A 402 15.24 4.09 -30.53
N SER A 403 15.42 3.39 -31.64
CA SER A 403 16.72 2.98 -32.14
C SER A 403 16.93 3.54 -33.54
N ARG A 404 17.88 4.46 -33.68
CA ARG A 404 18.22 5.15 -34.95
C ARG A 404 19.32 4.46 -35.76
N ARG A 405 19.77 3.28 -35.31
CA ARG A 405 20.73 2.45 -36.04
C ARG A 405 20.88 1.08 -35.38
N ILE A 406 20.25 0.06 -35.96
CA ILE A 406 20.65 -1.32 -35.70
C ILE A 406 21.87 -1.56 -36.60
N LEU A 407 23.06 -1.28 -36.07
CA LEU A 407 24.31 -1.39 -36.83
C LEU A 407 24.55 -2.86 -37.22
N GLY A 408 24.61 -3.13 -38.52
CA GLY A 408 25.21 -4.36 -39.06
C GLY A 408 24.26 -5.32 -39.77
N ASP A 409 22.94 -5.19 -39.59
CA ASP A 409 21.98 -6.13 -40.15
C ASP A 409 21.32 -5.56 -41.42
N TRP A 410 21.82 -6.00 -42.57
CA TRP A 410 21.27 -5.75 -43.89
C TRP A 410 20.82 -7.08 -44.48
N PHE A 411 19.71 -7.08 -45.18
CA PHE A 411 19.23 -8.26 -45.90
C PHE A 411 18.91 -7.89 -47.34
N CYS A 412 19.23 -8.78 -48.26
CA CYS A 412 18.94 -8.57 -49.67
C CYS A 412 17.63 -9.28 -50.03
N TYR A 413 16.72 -8.55 -50.65
CA TYR A 413 15.40 -9.07 -51.02
C TYR A 413 15.04 -8.56 -52.42
N ALA A 414 14.97 -9.49 -53.37
CA ALA A 414 14.67 -9.18 -54.77
C ALA A 414 13.15 -9.11 -55.08
N GLY A 415 12.30 -9.43 -54.11
CA GLY A 415 10.85 -9.37 -54.27
C GLY A 415 10.28 -7.96 -54.11
N SER A 416 8.97 -7.82 -54.36
CA SER A 416 8.26 -6.56 -54.21
C SER A 416 8.24 -6.10 -52.74
N SER A 417 8.63 -4.86 -52.46
CA SER A 417 8.56 -4.29 -51.11
C SER A 417 7.13 -4.22 -50.55
N LYS A 418 6.10 -4.26 -51.42
CA LYS A 418 4.68 -4.20 -51.04
C LYS A 418 4.21 -5.42 -50.24
N ILE A 419 4.93 -6.53 -50.26
CA ILE A 419 4.55 -7.76 -49.54
C ILE A 419 5.32 -7.95 -48.23
N LEU A 420 6.26 -7.06 -47.91
CA LEU A 420 6.96 -7.11 -46.65
C LEU A 420 6.03 -6.67 -45.51
N ASN A 421 6.04 -7.44 -44.43
CA ASN A 421 5.46 -7.06 -43.16
C ASN A 421 6.53 -7.18 -42.08
N ALA A 422 6.30 -6.53 -40.94
CA ALA A 422 7.23 -6.54 -39.84
C ALA A 422 6.48 -6.87 -38.55
N THR A 423 7.07 -7.74 -37.73
CA THR A 423 6.50 -8.13 -36.44
C THR A 423 7.58 -8.03 -35.37
N ALA A 424 7.30 -7.32 -34.29
CA ALA A 424 8.12 -7.38 -33.08
C ALA A 424 7.80 -8.67 -32.31
N ARG A 425 8.82 -9.41 -31.90
CA ARG A 425 8.72 -10.58 -31.00
C ARG A 425 9.54 -10.30 -29.75
N LEU A 426 8.89 -10.31 -28.59
CA LEU A 426 9.53 -10.05 -27.31
C LEU A 426 9.47 -11.28 -26.42
N TYR A 427 10.61 -11.61 -25.81
CA TYR A 427 10.78 -12.84 -25.06
C TYR A 427 10.94 -12.58 -23.57
N LYS A 428 10.57 -13.57 -22.77
CA LYS A 428 10.85 -13.66 -21.34
C LYS A 428 11.13 -15.10 -20.97
N ASN A 429 12.25 -15.36 -20.30
CA ASN A 429 12.67 -16.70 -19.92
C ASN A 429 12.67 -17.65 -21.13
N GLY A 430 13.16 -17.17 -22.27
CA GLY A 430 13.21 -17.89 -23.54
C GLY A 430 11.86 -18.12 -24.25
N LYS A 431 10.73 -17.65 -23.72
CA LYS A 431 9.40 -17.78 -24.35
C LYS A 431 8.93 -16.47 -24.95
N ILE A 432 8.28 -16.50 -26.11
CA ILE A 432 7.61 -15.32 -26.68
C ILE A 432 6.44 -14.98 -25.76
N ILE A 433 6.42 -13.75 -25.25
CA ILE A 433 5.31 -13.26 -24.40
C ILE A 433 4.50 -12.17 -25.07
N LEU A 434 5.08 -11.42 -26.02
CA LEU A 434 4.37 -10.43 -26.81
C LEU A 434 4.79 -10.50 -28.27
N THR A 435 3.80 -10.34 -29.15
CA THR A 435 4.00 -10.11 -30.58
C THR A 435 3.23 -8.88 -31.00
N PHE A 436 3.76 -8.09 -31.93
CA PHE A 436 3.07 -6.88 -32.40
C PHE A 436 3.37 -6.60 -33.87
N PRO A 437 2.33 -6.50 -34.73
CA PRO A 437 2.51 -6.12 -36.13
C PRO A 437 2.92 -4.64 -36.20
N MET A 438 4.02 -4.36 -36.88
CA MET A 438 4.59 -3.03 -36.98
C MET A 438 4.15 -2.32 -38.26
N LYS A 439 3.99 -1.01 -38.18
CA LYS A 439 3.83 -0.15 -39.34
C LYS A 439 5.18 -0.03 -40.07
N LEU A 440 5.22 -0.55 -41.30
CA LEU A 440 6.42 -0.53 -42.15
C LEU A 440 6.43 0.71 -43.05
N THR A 441 7.53 1.45 -43.04
CA THR A 441 7.84 2.54 -43.99
C THR A 441 9.08 2.17 -44.78
N MET A 442 9.05 2.38 -46.09
CA MET A 442 10.19 2.12 -46.98
C MET A 442 10.69 3.45 -47.54
N ILE A 443 12.01 3.62 -47.59
CA ILE A 443 12.64 4.78 -48.22
C ILE A 443 13.80 4.33 -49.12
N GLU A 444 14.06 5.09 -50.17
CA GLU A 444 15.20 4.91 -51.08
C GLU A 444 16.33 5.86 -50.65
N GLU A 445 17.57 5.37 -50.60
CA GLU A 445 18.77 6.15 -50.23
C GLU A 445 19.86 6.19 -51.30
#